data_AF-A0A822GDS7-F1
#
_entry.id   AF-A0A822GDS7-F1
#
_cell.length_a   1.000
_cell.length_b   1.000
_cell.length_c   1.000
_cell.angle_alpha   90.00
_cell.angle_beta   90.00
_cell.angle_gamma   90.00
#
_symmetry.space_group_name_H-M   'P 1'
#
loop_
_entity.id
_entity.type
_entity.pdbx_description
1 polymer ?
#
loop_
_entity_poly.entity_id
_entity_poly.type
_entity_poly.pdbx_seq_one_letter_code
_entity_poly.pdbx_strand_id
1 'polypeptide(L)'
;VKTIARVKQWLDRQWKLANESPSVIYVAFGSVACMMSDQLIQIAHALAPYPIVWLLKAKCHNDLPSSFADNEKYLLLDWAP
;
A
#
# COMPACT_ATOMS: atom_id res chain seq x y z
N VAL A 1 6.73 11.57 13.21
CA VAL A 1 5.51 12.36 13.56
C VAL A 1 4.67 12.71 12.32
N LYS A 2 5.23 13.35 11.28
CA LYS A 2 4.46 13.72 10.07
C LYS A 2 3.87 12.51 9.30
N THR A 3 4.59 11.39 9.22
CA THR A 3 4.12 10.18 8.52
C THR A 3 2.92 9.51 9.19
N ILE A 4 2.93 9.39 10.53
CA ILE A 4 1.84 8.73 11.28
C ILE A 4 0.53 9.51 11.15
N ALA A 5 0.58 10.85 11.24
CA ALA A 5 -0.60 11.69 11.07
C ALA A 5 -1.21 11.55 9.67
N ARG A 6 -0.38 11.49 8.62
CA ARG A 6 -0.81 11.24 7.23
C ARG A 6 -1.48 9.87 7.08
N VAL A 7 -0.87 8.82 7.63
CA VAL A 7 -1.42 7.45 7.59
C VAL A 7 -2.79 7.41 8.27
N LYS A 8 -2.90 7.99 9.48
CA LYS A 8 -4.18 8.05 10.20
C LYS A 8 -5.25 8.80 9.40
N GLN A 9 -4.93 9.97 8.86
CA GLN A 9 -5.88 10.75 8.06
C GLN A 9 -6.35 9.98 6.81
N TRP A 10 -5.44 9.25 6.17
CA TRP A 10 -5.77 8.40 5.03
C TRP A 10 -6.70 7.25 5.44
N LEU A 11 -6.41 6.55 6.55
CA LEU A 11 -7.27 5.49 7.08
C LEU A 11 -8.65 6.01 7.46
N ASP A 12 -8.73 7.17 8.12
CA ASP A 12 -9.99 7.82 8.49
C ASP A 12 -10.84 8.14 7.24
N ARG A 13 -10.22 8.47 6.11
CA ARG A 13 -10.90 8.69 4.83
C ARG A 13 -11.42 7.38 4.24
N GLN A 14 -10.61 6.33 4.19
CA GLN A 14 -11.04 5.02 3.66
C GLN A 14 -12.18 4.41 4.49
N TRP A 15 -12.12 4.57 5.81
CA TRP A 15 -13.18 4.15 6.73
C TRP A 15 -14.53 4.78 6.39
N LYS A 16 -14.54 6.09 6.13
CA LYS A 16 -15.75 6.82 5.72
C LYS A 16 -16.27 6.38 4.35
N LEU A 17 -15.38 6.20 3.38
CA LEU A 17 -15.75 5.72 2.04
C LEU A 17 -16.36 4.32 2.07
N ALA A 18 -15.95 3.50 3.04
CA ALA A 18 -16.47 2.16 3.24
C ALA A 18 -17.68 2.09 4.18
N ASN A 19 -18.35 3.22 4.45
CA ASN A 19 -19.50 3.28 5.35
C ASN A 19 -19.21 2.65 6.73
N GLU A 20 -18.06 3.01 7.30
CA GLU A 20 -17.63 2.56 8.61
C GLU A 20 -17.43 1.04 8.72
N SER A 21 -17.03 0.40 7.63
CA SER A 21 -16.65 -1.01 7.59
C SER A 21 -15.15 -1.20 7.34
N PRO A 22 -14.53 -2.26 7.89
CA PRO A 22 -13.15 -2.61 7.58
C PRO A 22 -12.98 -2.90 6.09
N SER A 23 -12.14 -2.11 5.42
CA SER A 23 -12.01 -2.14 3.94
C SER A 23 -10.58 -2.08 3.41
N VAL A 24 -9.60 -1.90 4.30
CA VAL A 24 -8.19 -1.69 3.93
C VAL A 24 -7.39 -2.97 4.15
N ILE A 25 -6.62 -3.37 3.15
CA ILE A 25 -5.68 -4.50 3.25
C ILE A 25 -4.29 -3.96 3.63
N TYR A 26 -3.69 -4.53 4.67
CA TYR A 26 -2.29 -4.27 5.04
C TYR A 26 -1.38 -5.37 4.46
N VAL A 27 -0.32 -4.97 3.76
CA VAL A 27 0.61 -5.89 3.10
C VAL A 27 2.05 -5.57 3.50
N ALA A 28 2.76 -6.56 4.04
CA ALA A 28 4.17 -6.47 4.36
C ALA A 28 4.83 -7.86 4.26
N PHE A 29 5.97 -7.94 3.57
CA PHE A 29 6.76 -9.18 3.45
C PHE A 29 7.99 -9.19 4.37
N GLY A 30 8.05 -8.25 5.32
CA GLY A 30 9.16 -8.10 6.26
C GLY A 30 10.47 -7.62 5.61
N SER A 31 11.54 -7.67 6.41
CA SER A 31 12.85 -7.13 6.03
C SER A 31 13.72 -8.10 5.25
N VAL A 32 13.50 -9.41 5.39
CA VAL A 32 14.37 -10.45 4.79
C VAL A 32 13.92 -10.85 3.39
N ALA A 33 12.60 -10.93 3.14
CA ALA A 33 12.10 -11.38 1.86
C ALA A 33 12.57 -10.48 0.70
N CYS A 34 12.92 -11.12 -0.41
CA CYS A 34 13.24 -10.50 -1.68
C CYS A 34 12.32 -11.10 -2.74
N MET A 35 11.50 -10.26 -3.36
CA MET A 35 10.61 -10.66 -4.44
C MET A 35 11.23 -10.27 -5.77
N MET A 36 11.00 -11.12 -6.77
CA MET A 36 11.32 -10.80 -8.16
C MET A 36 10.28 -9.80 -8.70
N SER A 37 10.66 -9.02 -9.72
CA SER A 37 9.81 -7.95 -10.27
C SER A 37 8.50 -8.50 -10.84
N ASP A 38 8.51 -9.69 -11.44
CA ASP A 38 7.31 -10.38 -11.95
C ASP A 38 6.30 -10.71 -10.84
N GLN A 39 6.78 -11.23 -9.70
CA GLN A 39 5.95 -11.52 -8.53
C GLN A 39 5.36 -10.23 -7.94
N LEU A 40 6.15 -9.16 -7.89
CA LEU A 40 5.68 -7.87 -7.40
C LEU A 40 4.54 -7.32 -8.27
N ILE A 41 4.67 -7.41 -9.59
CA ILE A 41 3.65 -6.99 -10.56
C ILE A 41 2.37 -7.83 -10.40
N GLN A 42 2.50 -9.15 -10.23
CA GLN A 42 1.34 -10.04 -10.00
C GLN A 42 0.58 -9.67 -8.72
N ILE A 43 1.31 -9.43 -7.62
CA ILE A 43 0.71 -8.98 -6.36
C ILE A 43 0.03 -7.62 -6.55
N ALA A 44 0.69 -6.68 -7.24
CA ALA A 44 0.13 -5.36 -7.53
C ALA A 44 -1.19 -5.47 -8.31
N HIS A 45 -1.27 -6.32 -9.33
CA HIS A 45 -2.52 -6.56 -10.06
C HIS A 45 -3.61 -7.18 -9.21
N ALA A 46 -3.28 -8.14 -8.35
CA ALA A 46 -4.25 -8.76 -7.44
C ALA A 46 -4.81 -7.74 -6.42
N LEU A 47 -3.98 -6.78 -5.97
CA LEU A 47 -4.36 -5.78 -4.98
C LEU A 47 -5.05 -4.55 -5.57
N ALA A 48 -4.92 -4.30 -6.87
CA ALA A 48 -5.45 -3.11 -7.54
C ALA A 48 -6.95 -2.78 -7.25
N PRO A 49 -7.86 -3.76 -7.09
CA PRO A 49 -9.27 -3.47 -6.79
C PRO A 49 -9.52 -2.89 -5.39
N TYR A 50 -8.59 -3.08 -4.44
CA TYR A 50 -8.81 -2.82 -3.03
C TYR A 50 -8.05 -1.57 -2.53
N PRO A 51 -8.55 -0.89 -1.48
CA PRO A 51 -7.75 0.08 -0.73
C PRO A 51 -6.65 -0.67 0.03
N ILE A 52 -5.38 -0.25 -0.13
CA ILE A 52 -4.26 -0.95 0.50
C ILE A 52 -3.29 -0.01 1.20
N VAL A 53 -2.69 -0.52 2.28
CA VAL A 53 -1.44 -0.01 2.84
C VAL A 53 -0.38 -1.06 2.56
N TRP A 54 0.60 -0.73 1.71
CA TRP A 54 1.64 -1.66 1.33
C TRP A 54 3.00 -1.14 1.78
N LEU A 55 3.64 -1.88 2.68
CA LEU A 55 5.04 -1.68 3.02
C LEU A 55 5.92 -2.29 1.95
N LEU A 56 6.56 -1.43 1.18
CA LEU A 56 7.41 -1.82 0.08
C LEU A 56 8.73 -1.06 0.15
N LYS A 57 9.83 -1.79 0.07
CA LYS A 57 11.19 -1.23 0.10
C LYS A 57 11.38 -0.32 -1.12
N ALA A 58 12.00 0.85 -0.94
CA ALA A 58 12.31 1.83 -1.99
C ALA A 58 12.79 1.23 -3.34
N LYS A 59 13.67 0.22 -3.30
CA LYS A 59 14.19 -0.46 -4.50
C LYS A 59 13.12 -1.12 -5.39
N CYS A 60 11.99 -1.49 -4.81
CA CYS A 60 10.90 -2.18 -5.50
C CYS A 60 9.87 -1.19 -6.10
N HIS A 61 9.94 0.11 -5.79
CA HIS A 61 9.00 1.10 -6.32
C HIS A 61 9.11 1.26 -7.84
N ASN A 62 10.31 1.04 -8.41
CA ASN A 62 10.55 1.12 -9.85
C ASN A 62 9.86 0.01 -10.65
N ASP A 63 9.57 -1.12 -9.99
CA ASP A 63 8.97 -2.29 -10.61
C ASP A 63 7.43 -2.27 -10.52
N LEU A 64 6.85 -1.28 -9.83
CA LEU A 64 5.41 -1.14 -9.71
C LEU A 64 4.80 -0.58 -11.01
N PRO A 65 3.61 -1.04 -11.40
CA PRO A 65 2.86 -0.44 -12.49
C PRO A 65 2.57 1.04 -12.21
N SER A 66 2.56 1.88 -13.25
CA SER A 66 2.30 3.32 -13.15
C SER A 66 0.94 3.66 -12.51
N SER A 67 -0.02 2.73 -12.53
CA SER A 67 -1.32 2.85 -11.86
C SER A 67 -1.23 3.02 -10.34
N PHE A 68 -0.08 2.71 -9.73
CA PHE A 68 0.16 2.87 -8.29
C PHE A 68 0.73 4.23 -7.90
N ALA A 69 1.21 5.02 -8.86
CA ALA A 69 1.91 6.28 -8.57
C ALA A 69 0.97 7.42 -8.13
N ASP A 70 -0.32 7.36 -8.47
CA ASP A 70 -1.22 8.51 -8.31
C ASP A 70 -2.67 8.12 -7.97
N ASN A 71 -2.81 7.08 -7.14
CA ASN A 71 -4.14 6.58 -6.74
C ASN A 71 -4.36 6.80 -5.25
N GLU A 72 -5.41 7.55 -4.90
CA GLU A 72 -5.81 7.79 -3.52
C GLU A 72 -6.20 6.51 -2.76
N LYS A 73 -6.40 5.38 -3.47
CA LYS A 73 -6.66 4.06 -2.90
C LYS A 73 -5.43 3.36 -2.34
N TYR A 74 -4.21 3.78 -2.67
CA TYR A 74 -3.01 3.07 -2.24
C TYR A 74 -2.13 3.98 -1.37
N LEU A 75 -1.66 3.43 -0.26
CA LEU A 75 -0.69 4.07 0.61
C LEU A 75 0.58 3.22 0.64
N LEU A 76 1.58 3.63 -0.15
CA LEU A 76 2.90 3.00 -0.17
C LEU A 76 3.77 3.61 0.93
N LEU A 77 4.35 2.76 1.76
CA LEU A 77 5.22 3.15 2.86
C LEU A 77 6.52 2.36 2.79
N ASP A 78 7.64 2.99 3.11
CA ASP A 78 8.90 2.27 3.29
C ASP A 78 8.97 1.55 4.65
N TRP A 79 8.17 2.01 5.62
CA TRP A 79 8.11 1.49 6.98
C TRP A 79 6.82 1.92 7.71
N ALA A 80 6.32 1.09 8.64
CA ALA A 80 5.23 1.41 9.56
C ALA A 80 5.50 0.83 10.97
N PRO A 81 5.01 1.50 12.04
CA PRO A 81 5.15 1.07 13.43
C PRO A 81 4.23 -0.10 13.82
#